data_AF-A0A7J4QA52-F1
#
_entry.id   AF-A0A7J4QA52-F1
#
_cell.length_a   1.000
_cell.length_b   1.000
_cell.length_c   1.000
_cell.angle_alpha   90.00
_cell.angle_beta   90.00
_cell.angle_gamma   90.00
#
_symmetry.space_group_name_H-M   'P 1'
#
loop_
_entity.id
_entity.type
_entity.pdbx_description
1 polymer ?
#
loop_
_entity_poly.entity_id
_entity_poly.type
_entity_poly.pdbx_seq_one_letter_code
_entity_poly.pdbx_strand_id
1 'polypeptide(L)'
;MKPWFKTSAKYAITAAILFFLLERLLKSYRQIASYEFHINYIFIAIAIISGLIGFLMLAFGWKLCLNTCGGNLKKGEAILIWFKSQMAKYLPGTVWYFICRVHDCSKKGLTKTISLSSMFLESVMLGASSLLLAAALIMPEVSKYIPWYLLLPAIFAGLIAMHPKIINCIASVFKKDVKLIHASYSHILLILAYYIL
;
A
#
# COMPACT_ATOMS: atom_id res chain seq x y z
N MET A 1 12.55 -15.67 19.99
CA MET A 1 13.66 -14.72 19.71
C MET A 1 13.72 -13.70 20.83
N LYS A 2 14.86 -13.56 21.52
CA LYS A 2 15.03 -12.63 22.64
C LYS A 2 14.81 -11.18 22.16
N PRO A 3 14.05 -10.34 22.90
CA PRO A 3 13.66 -8.99 22.47
C PRO A 3 14.84 -8.06 22.18
N TRP A 4 15.98 -8.26 22.86
CA TRP A 4 17.23 -7.51 22.63
C TRP A 4 17.80 -7.67 21.20
N PHE A 5 17.61 -8.82 20.54
CA PHE A 5 18.13 -9.04 19.19
C PHE A 5 17.44 -8.15 18.15
N LYS A 6 16.11 -8.01 18.25
CA LYS A 6 15.33 -7.13 17.35
C LYS A 6 15.74 -5.67 17.51
N THR A 7 15.95 -5.24 18.75
CA THR A 7 16.37 -3.88 19.07
C THR A 7 17.78 -3.60 18.56
N SER A 8 18.73 -4.51 18.78
CA SER A 8 20.11 -4.37 18.30
C SER A 8 20.19 -4.34 16.77
N ALA A 9 19.45 -5.21 16.09
CA ALA A 9 19.37 -5.21 14.63
C ALA A 9 18.79 -3.90 14.09
N LYS A 10 17.73 -3.36 14.73
CA LYS A 10 17.16 -2.05 14.35
C LYS A 10 18.21 -0.94 14.42
N TYR A 11 18.94 -0.84 15.53
CA TYR A 11 19.98 0.18 15.68
C TYR A 11 21.15 -0.01 14.72
N ALA A 12 21.59 -1.25 14.49
CA ALA A 12 22.65 -1.55 13.53
C ALA A 12 22.26 -1.13 12.10
N ILE A 13 21.03 -1.44 11.67
CA ILE A 13 20.51 -1.04 10.36
C ILE A 13 20.41 0.49 10.27
N THR A 14 19.88 1.16 11.29
CA THR A 14 19.81 2.63 11.32
C THR A 14 21.19 3.26 11.23
N ALA A 15 22.17 2.75 11.99
CA ALA A 15 23.55 3.22 11.95
C ALA A 15 24.19 3.02 10.57
N ALA A 16 23.97 1.86 9.93
CA ALA A 16 24.44 1.59 8.58
C ALA A 16 23.84 2.57 7.56
N ILE A 17 22.52 2.82 7.60
CA ILE A 17 21.85 3.80 6.73
C ILE A 17 22.46 5.19 6.92
N LEU A 18 22.61 5.65 8.17
CA LEU A 18 23.19 6.96 8.47
C LEU A 18 24.64 7.06 8.01
N PHE A 19 25.44 6.01 8.21
CA PHE A 19 26.82 5.95 7.76
C PHE A 19 26.93 6.10 6.24
N PHE A 20 26.18 5.30 5.47
CA PHE A 20 26.20 5.40 4.00
C PHE A 20 25.68 6.75 3.50
N LEU A 21 24.66 7.30 4.16
CA LEU A 21 24.09 8.60 3.78
C LEU A 21 25.09 9.73 4.04
N LEU A 22 25.77 9.72 5.19
CA LEU A 22 26.83 10.67 5.53
C LEU A 22 28.05 10.52 4.61
N GLU A 23 28.50 9.29 4.38
CA GLU A 23 29.64 9.02 3.50
C GLU A 23 29.37 9.56 2.09
N ARG A 24 28.17 9.32 1.56
CA ARG A 24 27.79 9.78 0.23
C ARG A 24 27.61 11.30 0.18
N LEU A 25 27.03 11.89 1.22
CA LEU A 25 26.90 13.34 1.34
C LEU A 25 28.28 14.02 1.38
N LEU A 26 29.21 13.51 2.19
CA LEU A 26 30.57 14.06 2.33
C LEU A 26 31.42 13.86 1.07
N LYS A 27 31.19 12.80 0.29
CA LYS A 27 31.88 12.60 -1.00
C LYS A 27 31.32 13.50 -2.10
N SER A 28 30.01 13.74 -2.10
CA SER A 28 29.32 14.48 -3.16
C SER A 28 28.99 15.93 -2.81
N TYR A 29 29.35 16.44 -1.62
CA TYR A 29 28.93 17.78 -1.18
C TYR A 29 29.39 18.89 -2.13
N ARG A 30 30.63 18.82 -2.65
CA ARG A 30 31.16 19.82 -3.58
C ARG A 30 30.36 19.84 -4.88
N GLN A 31 29.99 18.65 -5.37
CA GLN A 31 29.22 18.48 -6.60
C GLN A 31 27.78 18.99 -6.45
N ILE A 32 27.18 18.83 -5.26
CA ILE A 32 25.84 19.35 -4.95
C ILE A 32 25.89 20.87 -4.78
N ALA A 33 26.92 21.40 -4.10
CA ALA A 33 27.07 22.84 -3.84
C ALA A 33 27.35 23.64 -5.12
N SER A 34 28.00 23.03 -6.11
CA SER A 34 28.25 23.64 -7.42
C SER A 34 27.20 23.29 -8.47
N TYR A 35 26.11 22.61 -8.11
CA TYR A 35 25.09 22.21 -9.07
C TYR A 35 24.15 23.37 -9.38
N GLU A 36 24.11 23.78 -10.65
CA GLU A 36 23.13 24.76 -11.11
C GLU A 36 21.77 24.08 -11.31
N PHE A 37 20.77 24.49 -10.51
CA PHE A 37 19.43 23.92 -10.58
C PHE A 37 18.71 24.37 -11.85
N HIS A 38 18.67 23.50 -12.86
CA HIS A 38 17.79 23.68 -14.01
C HIS A 38 16.40 23.11 -13.71
N ILE A 39 15.55 23.94 -13.10
CA ILE A 39 14.18 23.55 -12.76
C ILE A 39 13.29 23.66 -13.99
N ASN A 40 12.77 22.52 -14.44
CA ASN A 40 11.73 22.49 -15.46
C ASN A 40 10.35 22.48 -14.78
N TYR A 41 9.67 23.62 -14.84
CA TYR A 41 8.34 23.79 -14.25
C TYR A 41 7.26 22.87 -14.85
N ILE A 42 7.42 22.45 -16.11
CA ILE A 42 6.49 21.51 -16.75
C ILE A 42 6.58 20.15 -16.06
N PHE A 43 7.79 19.66 -15.77
CA PHE A 43 7.95 18.41 -15.04
C PHE A 43 7.42 18.49 -13.61
N ILE A 44 7.57 19.64 -12.94
CA ILE A 44 6.96 19.85 -11.61
C ILE A 44 5.43 19.78 -11.70
N ALA A 45 4.83 20.47 -12.66
CA ALA A 45 3.38 20.46 -12.84
C ALA A 45 2.86 19.04 -13.12
N ILE A 46 3.53 18.30 -14.00
CA ILE A 46 3.20 16.89 -14.30
C ILE A 46 3.33 16.03 -13.04
N ALA A 47 4.39 16.19 -12.25
CA ALA A 47 4.58 15.42 -11.02
C ALA A 47 3.49 15.71 -9.97
N ILE A 48 3.09 16.97 -9.81
CA ILE A 48 2.01 17.36 -8.89
C ILE A 48 0.67 16.77 -9.36
N ILE A 49 0.33 16.93 -10.63
CA ILE A 49 -0.94 16.45 -11.20
C ILE A 49 -1.01 14.92 -11.12
N SER A 50 0.04 14.21 -11.54
CA SER A 50 0.10 12.75 -11.45
C SER A 50 0.03 12.26 -10.01
N GLY A 51 0.71 12.92 -9.08
CA GLY A 51 0.62 12.63 -7.65
C GLY A 51 -0.80 12.81 -7.10
N LEU A 52 -1.47 13.92 -7.42
CA LEU A 52 -2.85 14.17 -7.01
C LEU A 52 -3.83 13.13 -7.56
N ILE A 53 -3.69 12.77 -8.84
CA ILE A 53 -4.49 11.72 -9.48
C ILE A 53 -4.25 10.38 -8.76
N GLY A 54 -2.98 10.02 -8.50
CA GLY A 54 -2.63 8.81 -7.76
C GLY A 54 -3.27 8.76 -6.37
N PHE A 55 -3.21 9.84 -5.59
CA PHE A 55 -3.85 9.91 -4.28
C PHE A 55 -5.38 9.81 -4.36
N LEU A 56 -6.01 10.43 -5.35
CA LEU A 56 -7.46 10.30 -5.58
C LEU A 56 -7.84 8.86 -5.97
N MET A 57 -7.03 8.20 -6.79
CA MET A 57 -7.24 6.80 -7.17
C MET A 57 -7.15 5.90 -5.94
N LEU A 58 -6.14 6.08 -5.09
CA LEU A 58 -6.04 5.32 -3.84
C LEU A 58 -7.25 5.54 -2.92
N ALA A 59 -7.72 6.78 -2.81
CA ALA A 59 -8.89 7.12 -2.02
C ALA A 59 -10.17 6.44 -2.52
N PHE A 60 -10.35 6.42 -3.84
CA PHE A 60 -11.48 5.74 -4.45
C PHE A 60 -11.36 4.21 -4.40
N GLY A 61 -10.15 3.67 -4.57
CA GLY A 61 -9.85 2.24 -4.41
C GLY A 61 -10.24 1.74 -3.00
N TRP A 62 -9.94 2.52 -1.97
CA TRP A 62 -10.40 2.19 -0.62
C TRP A 62 -11.91 2.21 -0.49
N LYS A 63 -12.61 3.16 -1.12
CA LYS A 63 -14.08 3.18 -1.14
C LYS A 63 -14.65 1.90 -1.76
N LEU A 64 -14.03 1.36 -2.81
CA LEU A 64 -14.44 0.08 -3.40
C LEU A 64 -14.22 -1.07 -2.40
N CYS A 65 -13.10 -1.07 -1.68
CA CYS A 65 -12.83 -2.04 -0.61
C CYS A 65 -13.85 -1.93 0.52
N LEU A 66 -14.23 -0.71 0.91
CA LEU A 66 -15.23 -0.43 1.94
C LEU A 66 -16.61 -0.98 1.54
N ASN A 67 -17.03 -0.73 0.29
CA ASN A 67 -18.25 -1.27 -0.27
C ASN A 67 -18.26 -2.80 -0.30
N THR A 68 -17.13 -3.42 -0.63
CA THR A 68 -16.94 -4.88 -0.63
C THR A 68 -17.12 -5.48 0.76
N CYS A 69 -16.70 -4.75 1.79
CA CYS A 69 -16.86 -5.15 3.20
C CYS A 69 -18.26 -4.83 3.78
N GLY A 70 -19.19 -4.34 2.96
CA GLY A 70 -20.56 -4.00 3.37
C GLY A 70 -20.74 -2.58 3.93
N GLY A 71 -19.72 -1.72 3.89
CA GLY A 71 -19.86 -0.31 4.23
C GLY A 71 -20.40 0.51 3.07
N ASN A 72 -21.13 1.59 3.35
CA ASN A 72 -21.59 2.51 2.31
C ASN A 72 -21.35 3.96 2.74
N LEU A 73 -20.57 4.70 1.94
CA LEU A 73 -20.31 6.13 2.12
C LEU A 73 -20.44 6.85 0.78
N LYS A 74 -20.83 8.13 0.84
CA LYS A 74 -20.78 9.00 -0.34
C LYS A 74 -19.33 9.15 -0.79
N LYS A 75 -19.11 9.32 -2.11
CA LYS A 75 -17.75 9.42 -2.70
C LYS A 75 -16.89 10.48 -2.01
N GLY A 76 -17.42 11.69 -1.83
CA GLY A 76 -16.70 12.79 -1.17
C GLY A 76 -16.35 12.51 0.29
N GLU A 77 -17.22 11.80 1.03
CA GLU A 77 -16.96 11.45 2.43
C GLU A 77 -15.83 10.42 2.54
N ALA A 78 -15.85 9.38 1.70
CA ALA A 78 -14.79 8.39 1.68
C ALA A 78 -13.44 9.02 1.31
N ILE A 79 -13.42 9.89 0.31
CA ILE A 79 -12.20 10.61 -0.11
C ILE A 79 -11.68 11.48 1.04
N LEU A 80 -12.54 12.28 1.66
CA LEU A 80 -12.14 13.17 2.77
C LEU A 80 -11.57 12.37 3.95
N ILE A 81 -12.24 11.28 4.36
CA ILE A 81 -11.77 10.40 5.43
C ILE A 81 -10.42 9.78 5.07
N TRP A 82 -10.25 9.34 3.82
CA TRP A 82 -9.01 8.77 3.33
C TRP A 82 -7.85 9.77 3.45
N PHE A 83 -8.01 10.99 2.92
CA PHE A 83 -6.98 12.03 2.99
C PHE A 83 -6.65 12.44 4.43
N LYS A 84 -7.67 12.65 5.27
CA LYS A 84 -7.46 12.94 6.70
C LYS A 84 -6.65 11.86 7.38
N SER A 85 -6.93 10.59 7.08
CA SER A 85 -6.18 9.48 7.68
C SER A 85 -4.71 9.48 7.25
N GLN A 86 -4.37 9.86 5.99
CA GLN A 86 -2.97 9.92 5.56
C GLN A 86 -2.13 10.91 6.38
N MET A 87 -2.73 12.02 6.83
CA MET A 87 -2.03 12.99 7.70
C MET A 87 -1.63 12.38 9.04
N ALA A 88 -2.44 11.43 9.55
CA ALA A 88 -2.16 10.75 10.81
C ALA A 88 -0.96 9.79 10.74
N LYS A 89 -0.50 9.39 9.53
CA LYS A 89 0.70 8.54 9.38
C LYS A 89 1.99 9.24 9.78
N TYR A 90 2.01 10.57 9.78
CA TYR A 90 3.18 11.36 10.15
C TYR A 90 3.32 11.53 11.67
N LEU A 91 2.33 11.10 12.45
CA LEU A 91 2.41 11.10 13.90
C LEU A 91 3.24 9.92 14.41
N PRO A 92 3.98 10.08 15.52
CA PRO A 92 4.76 9.00 16.11
C PRO A 92 3.83 7.86 16.57
N GLY A 93 4.02 6.68 15.97
CA GLY A 93 3.21 5.48 16.22
C GLY A 93 2.36 5.06 15.02
N THR A 94 2.42 3.79 14.62
CA THR A 94 1.76 3.29 13.39
C THR A 94 0.24 3.17 13.47
N VAL A 95 -0.34 3.37 14.65
CA VAL A 95 -1.76 3.12 14.94
C VAL A 95 -2.68 4.30 14.63
N TRP A 96 -2.16 5.53 14.55
CA TRP A 96 -2.99 6.73 14.38
C TRP A 96 -3.80 6.72 13.08
N TYR A 97 -3.18 6.27 11.99
CA TYR A 97 -3.84 6.06 10.70
C TYR A 97 -5.11 5.19 10.81
N PHE A 98 -5.03 4.09 11.56
CA PHE A 98 -6.16 3.17 11.78
C PHE A 98 -7.23 3.82 12.65
N ILE A 99 -6.82 4.50 13.73
CA ILE A 99 -7.74 5.12 14.68
C ILE A 99 -8.56 6.22 14.00
N CYS A 100 -7.92 7.13 13.26
CA CYS A 100 -8.61 8.21 12.55
C CYS A 100 -9.70 7.67 11.62
N ARG A 101 -9.38 6.64 10.84
CA ARG A 101 -10.34 6.03 9.91
C ARG A 101 -11.49 5.34 10.62
N VAL A 102 -11.20 4.53 11.63
CA VAL A 102 -12.23 3.82 12.40
C VAL A 102 -13.17 4.82 13.08
N HIS A 103 -12.61 5.87 13.68
CA HIS A 103 -13.37 6.92 14.36
C HIS A 103 -14.26 7.72 13.40
N ASP A 104 -13.73 8.14 12.25
CA ASP A 104 -14.52 8.92 11.28
C ASP A 104 -15.57 8.05 10.58
N CYS A 105 -15.28 6.77 10.34
CA CYS A 105 -16.27 5.81 9.86
C CYS A 105 -17.36 5.54 10.90
N SER A 106 -17.03 5.44 12.20
CA SER A 106 -18.04 5.22 13.24
C SER A 106 -18.98 6.41 13.38
N LYS A 107 -18.50 7.64 13.18
CA LYS A 107 -19.35 8.84 13.09
C LYS A 107 -20.35 8.81 11.93
N LYS A 108 -20.10 7.95 10.93
CA LYS A 108 -20.99 7.71 9.79
C LYS A 108 -21.83 6.44 9.95
N GLY A 109 -21.87 5.85 11.14
CA GLY A 109 -22.67 4.66 11.46
C GLY A 109 -22.04 3.33 11.03
N LEU A 110 -20.80 3.32 10.57
CA LEU A 110 -20.11 2.08 10.21
C LEU A 110 -19.50 1.40 11.43
N THR A 111 -19.56 0.07 11.46
CA THR A 111 -18.95 -0.70 12.54
C THR A 111 -17.42 -0.73 12.41
N LYS A 112 -16.74 -0.83 13.55
CA LYS A 112 -15.27 -0.97 13.60
C LYS A 112 -14.77 -2.15 12.76
N THR A 113 -15.53 -3.25 12.71
CA THR A 113 -15.22 -4.43 11.91
C THR A 113 -15.21 -4.09 10.43
N ILE A 114 -16.24 -3.42 9.90
CA ILE A 114 -16.30 -3.01 8.48
C ILE A 114 -15.12 -2.10 8.14
N SER A 115 -14.85 -1.10 9.00
CA SER A 115 -13.71 -0.20 8.80
C SER A 115 -12.41 -0.97 8.73
N LEU A 116 -12.04 -1.75 9.75
CA LEU A 116 -10.78 -2.49 9.78
C LEU A 116 -10.65 -3.50 8.62
N SER A 117 -11.73 -4.22 8.30
CA SER A 117 -11.79 -5.14 7.16
C SER A 117 -11.48 -4.43 5.84
N SER A 118 -12.05 -3.24 5.62
CA SER A 118 -11.79 -2.46 4.41
C SER A 118 -10.35 -1.98 4.31
N MET A 119 -9.71 -1.64 5.43
CA MET A 119 -8.30 -1.22 5.48
C MET A 119 -7.36 -2.40 5.22
N PHE A 120 -7.71 -3.57 5.76
CA PHE A 120 -6.99 -4.80 5.49
C PHE A 120 -7.08 -5.17 4.01
N LEU A 121 -8.28 -5.13 3.44
CA LEU A 121 -8.51 -5.41 2.02
C LEU A 121 -7.74 -4.43 1.12
N GLU A 122 -7.78 -3.13 1.41
CA GLU A 122 -6.96 -2.12 0.71
C GLU A 122 -5.46 -2.47 0.75
N SER A 123 -4.94 -2.86 1.92
CA SER A 123 -3.52 -3.22 2.07
C SER A 123 -3.15 -4.47 1.27
N VAL A 124 -4.05 -5.46 1.24
CA VAL A 124 -3.89 -6.70 0.47
C VAL A 124 -3.93 -6.41 -1.04
N MET A 125 -4.86 -5.59 -1.50
CA MET A 125 -4.95 -5.18 -2.91
C MET A 125 -3.72 -4.40 -3.35
N LEU A 126 -3.25 -3.44 -2.54
CA LEU A 126 -2.03 -2.68 -2.80
C LEU A 126 -0.78 -3.56 -2.86
N GLY A 127 -0.64 -4.47 -1.90
CA GLY A 127 0.49 -5.41 -1.87
C GLY A 127 0.50 -6.30 -3.10
N ALA A 128 -0.66 -6.85 -3.48
CA ALA A 128 -0.76 -7.72 -4.64
C ALA A 128 -0.57 -6.99 -5.97
N SER A 129 -1.15 -5.80 -6.15
CA SER A 129 -0.93 -5.01 -7.37
C SER A 129 0.55 -4.63 -7.52
N SER A 130 1.19 -4.23 -6.42
CA SER A 130 2.61 -3.90 -6.39
C SER A 130 3.49 -5.09 -6.75
N LEU A 131 3.18 -6.29 -6.22
CA LEU A 131 3.90 -7.52 -6.54
C LEU A 131 3.72 -7.93 -8.01
N LEU A 132 2.50 -7.82 -8.55
CA LEU A 132 2.23 -8.13 -9.95
C LEU A 132 2.94 -7.15 -10.89
N LEU A 133 2.90 -5.85 -10.58
CA LEU A 133 3.60 -4.84 -11.35
C LEU A 133 5.12 -5.03 -11.28
N ALA A 134 5.67 -5.30 -10.10
CA ALA A 134 7.09 -5.60 -9.92
C ALA A 134 7.50 -6.85 -10.72
N ALA A 135 6.71 -7.92 -10.65
CA ALA A 135 6.94 -9.13 -11.44
C ALA A 135 6.96 -8.82 -12.94
N ALA A 136 6.00 -8.04 -13.44
CA ALA A 136 5.93 -7.66 -14.85
C ALA A 136 7.14 -6.82 -15.29
N LEU A 137 7.60 -5.88 -14.46
CA LEU A 137 8.75 -5.02 -14.79
C LEU A 137 10.10 -5.75 -14.74
N ILE A 138 10.24 -6.73 -13.84
CA ILE A 138 11.49 -7.47 -13.63
C ILE A 138 11.58 -8.71 -14.55
N MET A 139 10.45 -9.18 -15.07
CA MET A 139 10.36 -10.37 -15.93
C MET A 139 11.32 -10.37 -17.13
N PRO A 140 11.55 -9.26 -17.87
CA PRO A 140 12.52 -9.25 -18.98
C PRO A 140 13.95 -9.56 -18.52
N GLU A 141 14.36 -9.01 -17.37
CA GLU A 141 15.70 -9.24 -16.82
C GLU A 141 15.87 -10.66 -16.26
N VAL A 142 14.84 -11.19 -15.59
CA VAL A 142 14.88 -12.56 -15.05
C VAL A 142 14.83 -13.60 -16.16
N SER A 143 14.12 -13.32 -17.25
CA SER A 143 13.99 -14.24 -18.39
C SER A 143 15.32 -14.58 -19.08
N LYS A 144 16.36 -13.76 -18.86
CA LYS A 144 17.73 -14.02 -19.31
C LYS A 144 18.38 -15.21 -18.60
N TYR A 145 17.96 -15.51 -17.38
CA TYR A 145 18.55 -16.55 -16.51
C TYR A 145 17.61 -17.71 -16.22
N ILE A 146 16.29 -17.47 -16.17
CA ILE A 146 15.26 -18.46 -15.85
C ILE A 146 14.20 -18.40 -16.94
N PRO A 147 13.79 -19.53 -17.55
CA PRO A 147 12.75 -19.52 -18.57
C PRO A 147 11.43 -18.96 -18.03
N TRP A 148 10.81 -18.07 -18.82
CA TRP A 148 9.64 -17.30 -18.43
C TRP A 148 8.44 -18.16 -17.98
N TYR A 149 8.29 -19.38 -18.51
CA TYR A 149 7.19 -20.28 -18.14
C TYR A 149 7.28 -20.78 -16.69
N LEU A 150 8.45 -20.72 -16.03
CA LEU A 150 8.59 -21.03 -14.61
C LEU A 150 8.11 -19.89 -13.70
N LEU A 151 7.95 -18.68 -14.23
CA LEU A 151 7.39 -17.53 -13.52
C LEU A 151 5.85 -17.52 -13.54
N LEU A 152 5.24 -18.14 -14.56
CA LEU A 152 3.78 -18.25 -14.68
C LEU A 152 3.13 -18.89 -13.43
N PRO A 153 3.61 -20.04 -12.90
CA PRO A 153 3.05 -20.63 -11.69
C PRO A 153 3.05 -19.67 -10.49
N ALA A 154 4.09 -18.84 -10.34
CA ALA A 154 4.18 -17.87 -9.23
C ALA A 154 3.12 -16.76 -9.37
N ILE A 155 2.91 -16.27 -10.60
CA ILE A 155 1.86 -15.27 -10.91
C ILE A 155 0.47 -15.87 -10.68
N PHE A 156 0.22 -17.08 -11.21
CA PHE A 156 -1.04 -17.79 -10.99
C PHE A 156 -1.30 -18.11 -9.52
N ALA A 157 -0.27 -18.53 -8.77
CA ALA A 157 -0.38 -18.75 -7.32
C ALA A 157 -0.73 -17.44 -6.59
N GLY A 158 -0.15 -16.30 -6.99
CA GLY A 158 -0.51 -14.99 -6.45
C GLY A 158 -1.96 -14.59 -6.73
N LEU A 159 -2.45 -14.84 -7.95
CA LEU A 159 -3.85 -14.60 -8.31
C LEU A 159 -4.80 -15.53 -7.55
N ILE A 160 -4.45 -16.81 -7.39
CA ILE A 160 -5.23 -17.76 -6.58
C ILE A 160 -5.25 -17.30 -5.12
N ALA A 161 -4.13 -16.82 -4.57
CA ALA A 161 -4.04 -16.29 -3.21
C ALA A 161 -4.97 -15.09 -2.96
N MET A 162 -5.34 -14.35 -4.02
CA MET A 162 -6.34 -13.27 -3.96
C MET A 162 -7.79 -13.77 -3.88
N HIS A 163 -8.03 -15.09 -3.97
CA HIS A 163 -9.38 -15.63 -3.92
C HIS A 163 -10.05 -15.27 -2.57
N PRO A 164 -11.34 -14.84 -2.56
CA PRO A 164 -12.01 -14.34 -1.36
C PRO A 164 -12.00 -15.31 -0.19
N LYS A 165 -12.03 -16.62 -0.47
CA LYS A 165 -11.89 -17.67 0.57
C LYS A 165 -10.53 -17.63 1.28
N ILE A 166 -9.44 -17.36 0.57
CA ILE A 166 -8.10 -17.28 1.14
C ILE A 166 -7.94 -15.99 1.92
N ILE A 167 -8.43 -14.86 1.38
CA ILE A 167 -8.44 -13.58 2.11
C ILE A 167 -9.25 -13.71 3.41
N ASN A 168 -10.45 -14.31 3.35
CA ASN A 168 -11.27 -14.64 4.52
C ASN A 168 -10.56 -15.58 5.51
N CYS A 169 -9.85 -16.60 5.01
CA CYS A 169 -9.07 -17.51 5.85
C CYS A 169 -7.99 -16.73 6.62
N ILE A 170 -7.19 -15.93 5.92
CA ILE A 170 -6.12 -15.13 6.52
C ILE A 170 -6.68 -14.14 7.55
N ALA A 171 -7.79 -13.45 7.27
CA ALA A 171 -8.34 -12.52 8.26
C ALA A 171 -8.99 -13.22 9.46
N SER A 172 -9.52 -14.43 9.30
CA SER A 172 -10.07 -15.20 10.42
C SER A 172 -9.00 -15.56 11.46
N VAL A 173 -7.72 -15.65 11.05
CA VAL A 173 -6.57 -15.78 11.96
C VAL A 173 -6.37 -14.53 12.83
N PHE A 174 -6.69 -13.34 12.32
CA PHE A 174 -6.57 -12.09 13.07
C PHE A 174 -7.79 -11.79 13.95
N LYS A 175 -9.00 -12.23 13.57
CA LYS A 175 -10.21 -12.23 14.43
C LYS A 175 -11.34 -13.10 13.84
N LYS A 176 -11.97 -13.91 14.69
CA LYS A 176 -13.01 -14.90 14.34
C LYS A 176 -14.28 -14.30 13.70
N ASP A 177 -14.57 -13.02 13.97
CA ASP A 177 -15.80 -12.34 13.51
C ASP A 177 -15.65 -11.59 12.17
N VAL A 178 -14.49 -11.72 11.52
CA VAL A 178 -14.19 -10.99 10.30
C VAL A 178 -14.60 -11.84 9.09
N LYS A 179 -15.90 -11.90 8.79
CA LYS A 179 -16.40 -12.33 7.47
C LYS A 179 -16.20 -11.16 6.50
N LEU A 180 -15.03 -11.09 5.84
CA LEU A 180 -14.60 -9.89 5.11
C LEU A 180 -15.41 -9.62 3.84
N ILE A 181 -15.90 -10.66 3.15
CA ILE A 181 -16.28 -10.51 1.73
C ILE A 181 -17.50 -11.35 1.39
N HIS A 182 -18.60 -10.69 1.00
CA HIS A 182 -19.73 -11.30 0.25
C HIS A 182 -19.57 -11.12 -1.27
N ALA A 183 -18.46 -10.54 -1.72
CA ALA A 183 -18.25 -10.22 -3.13
C ALA A 183 -17.75 -11.41 -3.95
N SER A 184 -18.17 -11.42 -5.22
CA SER A 184 -17.71 -12.36 -6.24
C SER A 184 -16.21 -12.16 -6.54
N TYR A 185 -15.53 -13.25 -6.94
CA TYR A 185 -14.12 -13.22 -7.35
C TYR A 185 -13.86 -12.21 -8.47
N SER A 186 -14.79 -12.06 -9.43
CA SER A 186 -14.67 -11.08 -10.51
C SER A 186 -14.63 -9.64 -10.01
N HIS A 187 -15.34 -9.34 -8.90
CA HIS A 187 -15.33 -7.99 -8.31
C HIS A 187 -13.98 -7.68 -7.66
N ILE A 188 -13.35 -8.67 -7.01
CA ILE A 188 -12.01 -8.53 -6.43
C ILE A 188 -10.97 -8.35 -7.52
N LEU A 189 -11.06 -9.10 -8.61
CA LEU A 189 -10.17 -8.91 -9.76
C LEU A 189 -10.33 -7.53 -10.40
N LEU A 190 -11.55 -6.99 -10.45
CA LEU A 190 -11.78 -5.63 -10.95
C LEU A 190 -11.12 -4.58 -10.05
N ILE A 191 -11.24 -4.74 -8.72
CA ILE A 191 -10.56 -3.86 -7.76
C ILE A 191 -9.03 -4.01 -7.90
N LEU A 192 -8.52 -5.24 -8.06
CA LEU A 192 -7.10 -5.48 -8.27
C LEU A 192 -6.59 -4.80 -9.54
N ALA A 193 -7.31 -4.93 -10.66
CA ALA A 193 -6.99 -4.26 -11.91
C ALA A 193 -7.00 -2.73 -11.74
N TYR A 194 -7.96 -2.20 -10.97
CA TYR A 194 -8.01 -0.78 -10.63
C TYR A 194 -6.77 -0.30 -9.85
N TYR A 195 -6.18 -1.14 -9.01
CA TYR A 195 -4.94 -0.82 -8.27
C TYR A 195 -3.65 -1.04 -9.08
N ILE A 196 -3.73 -1.65 -10.25
CA ILE A 196 -2.59 -1.83 -11.18
C ILE A 196 -2.48 -0.64 -12.15
N LEU A 197 -3.61 -0.06 -12.54
CA LEU A 197 -3.71 1.14 -13.38
C LEU A 197 -3.29 2.39 -12.61
#